data_AF-A0A7C4N479-F1
#
_entry.id   AF-A0A7C4N479-F1
#
_cell.length_a   1.000
_cell.length_b   1.000
_cell.length_c   1.000
_cell.angle_alpha   90.00
_cell.angle_beta   90.00
_cell.angle_gamma   90.00
#
_symmetry.space_group_name_H-M   'P 1'
#
loop_
_entity.id
_entity.type
_entity.pdbx_description
1 polymer ?
#
loop_
_entity_poly.entity_id
_entity_poly.type
_entity_poly.pdbx_seq_one_letter_code
_entity_poly.pdbx_strand_id
1 'polypeptide(L)'
;MALGIRVKLSSFETVCPLTASCKSYPALESEVQGIRQNLDDLLKEARRLFEGSSKTDRLGLRPDMKAEQIWSILSGVSEEKEFIQAFNALEEGKRKEVAEHVLSHCNVFSGKAAVFSSRYDDRSALLSE
;
A
#
# COMPACT_ATOMS: atom_id res chain seq x y z
N MET A 1 26.12 -25.37 -9.40
CA MET A 1 26.48 -23.94 -9.27
C MET A 1 25.35 -23.22 -8.56
N ALA A 2 25.63 -22.29 -7.65
CA ALA A 2 24.60 -21.52 -6.95
C ALA A 2 24.97 -20.04 -6.95
N LEU A 3 23.96 -19.18 -6.94
CA LEU A 3 24.10 -17.74 -6.72
C LEU A 3 24.00 -17.43 -5.24
N GLY A 4 24.78 -16.47 -4.78
CA GLY A 4 24.78 -16.02 -3.40
C GLY A 4 25.34 -14.62 -3.27
N ILE A 5 24.95 -13.94 -2.19
CA ILE A 5 25.49 -12.63 -1.83
C ILE A 5 26.56 -12.86 -0.78
N ARG A 6 27.73 -12.26 -1.00
CA ARG A 6 28.77 -12.19 0.01
C ARG A 6 28.47 -11.05 0.98
N VAL A 7 28.32 -11.37 2.25
CA VAL A 7 28.07 -10.42 3.32
C VAL A 7 29.33 -10.32 4.17
N LYS A 8 29.87 -9.11 4.29
CA LYS A 8 31.04 -8.81 5.13
C LYS A 8 30.67 -7.75 6.17
N LEU A 9 30.82 -8.11 7.45
CA LEU A 9 30.53 -7.28 8.61
C LEU A 9 31.75 -7.28 9.54
N SER A 10 32.52 -6.21 9.54
CA SER A 10 33.78 -6.10 10.30
C SER A 10 34.72 -7.29 10.01
N SER A 11 34.92 -8.18 10.98
CA SER A 11 35.73 -9.41 10.88
C SER A 11 34.94 -10.65 10.42
N PHE A 12 33.62 -10.56 10.27
CA PHE A 12 32.78 -11.66 9.83
C PHE A 12 32.54 -11.59 8.31
N GLU A 13 32.77 -12.70 7.62
CA GLU A 13 32.48 -12.86 6.19
C GLU A 13 31.70 -14.15 5.99
N THR A 14 30.56 -14.08 5.30
CA THR A 14 29.74 -15.24 4.94
C THR A 14 29.17 -15.07 3.54
N VAL A 15 28.76 -16.19 2.93
CA VAL A 15 28.01 -16.19 1.68
C VAL A 15 26.59 -16.67 1.97
N CYS A 16 25.61 -15.82 1.72
CA CYS A 16 24.20 -16.14 1.82
C CYS A 16 23.71 -16.66 0.45
N PRO A 17 23.35 -17.95 0.32
CA PRO A 17 22.85 -18.48 -0.94
C PRO A 17 21.50 -17.84 -1.28
N LEU A 18 21.36 -17.38 -2.53
CA LEU A 18 20.11 -16.86 -3.09
C LEU A 18 19.33 -17.93 -3.85
N THR A 19 20.02 -18.96 -4.35
CA THR A 19 19.44 -20.05 -5.12
C THR A 19 19.85 -21.39 -4.55
N ALA A 20 19.09 -22.43 -4.86
CA ALA A 20 19.57 -23.80 -4.68
C ALA A 20 20.76 -24.10 -5.61
N SER A 21 21.43 -25.23 -5.38
CA SER A 21 22.49 -25.70 -6.28
C SER A 21 21.91 -26.17 -7.62
N CYS A 22 22.22 -25.42 -8.67
CA CYS A 22 21.80 -25.70 -10.04
C CYS A 22 22.73 -26.73 -10.69
N LYS A 23 22.14 -27.77 -11.29
CA LYS A 23 22.87 -28.86 -11.97
C LYS A 23 23.08 -28.63 -13.47
N SER A 24 22.50 -27.57 -14.02
CA SER A 24 22.60 -27.21 -15.44
C SER A 24 22.48 -25.70 -15.64
N TYR A 25 22.93 -25.22 -16.81
CA TYR A 25 22.77 -23.81 -17.18
C TYR A 25 21.29 -23.38 -17.25
N PRO A 26 20.37 -24.14 -17.88
CA PRO A 26 18.94 -23.78 -17.88
C PRO A 26 18.33 -23.67 -16.47
N ALA A 27 18.76 -24.52 -15.53
CA ALA A 27 18.31 -24.44 -14.15
C ALA A 27 18.78 -23.14 -13.48
N LEU A 28 20.04 -22.73 -13.72
CA LEU A 28 20.57 -21.47 -13.22
C LEU A 28 19.84 -20.27 -13.83
N GLU A 29 19.59 -20.29 -15.14
CA GLU A 29 18.87 -19.23 -15.85
C GLU A 29 17.45 -19.04 -15.31
N SER A 30 16.75 -20.15 -15.03
CA SER A 30 15.42 -20.12 -14.43
C SER A 30 15.43 -19.50 -13.02
N GLU A 31 16.39 -19.88 -12.17
CA GLU A 31 16.55 -19.30 -10.83
C GLU A 31 16.86 -17.78 -10.90
N VAL A 32 17.73 -17.36 -11.82
CA VAL A 32 18.03 -15.95 -12.05
C VAL A 32 16.78 -15.17 -12.49
N GLN A 33 15.99 -15.74 -13.39
CA GLN A 33 14.76 -15.11 -13.85
C GLN A 33 13.74 -14.96 -12.72
N GLY A 34 13.61 -15.98 -11.85
CA GLY A 34 12.78 -15.90 -10.65
C GLY A 34 13.21 -14.77 -9.70
N ILE A 35 14.51 -14.62 -9.44
CA ILE A 35 15.03 -13.51 -8.63
C ILE A 35 14.69 -12.15 -9.25
N ARG A 36 14.86 -11.99 -10.56
CA ARG A 36 14.52 -10.73 -11.26
C ARG A 36 13.04 -10.39 -11.11
N GLN A 37 12.17 -11.37 -11.32
CA GLN A 37 10.72 -11.18 -11.16
C GLN A 37 10.36 -10.75 -9.73
N ASN A 38 10.95 -11.41 -8.72
CA ASN A 38 10.72 -11.07 -7.32
C ASN A 38 11.17 -9.63 -7.00
N LEU A 39 12.30 -9.18 -7.56
CA LEU A 39 12.77 -7.80 -7.39
C LEU A 39 11.83 -6.78 -8.06
N ASP A 40 11.33 -7.09 -9.27
CA ASP A 40 10.37 -6.24 -9.97
C ASP A 40 9.05 -6.13 -9.21
N ASP A 41 8.57 -7.22 -8.62
CA ASP A 41 7.35 -7.22 -7.82
C ASP A 41 7.53 -6.46 -6.49
N LEU A 42 8.70 -6.58 -5.86
CA LEU A 42 9.06 -5.77 -4.70
C LEU A 42 9.12 -4.27 -5.03
N LEU A 43 9.62 -3.89 -6.21
CA LEU A 43 9.61 -2.49 -6.67
C LEU A 43 8.18 -1.97 -6.88
N LYS A 44 7.27 -2.79 -7.42
CA LYS A 44 5.85 -2.42 -7.56
C LYS A 44 5.20 -2.21 -6.19
N GLU A 45 5.47 -3.09 -5.23
CA GLU A 45 4.97 -2.95 -3.87
C GLU A 45 5.52 -1.71 -3.17
N ALA A 46 6.83 -1.49 -3.26
CA ALA A 46 7.46 -0.29 -2.73
C ALA A 46 6.86 0.97 -3.35
N ARG A 47 6.64 0.99 -4.67
CA ARG A 47 5.97 2.09 -5.37
C ARG A 47 4.57 2.35 -4.81
N ARG A 48 3.76 1.31 -4.57
CA ARG A 48 2.44 1.45 -3.95
C ARG A 48 2.53 2.10 -2.56
N LEU A 49 3.51 1.71 -1.75
CA LEU A 49 3.71 2.28 -0.41
C LEU A 49 4.16 3.75 -0.48
N PHE A 50 5.15 4.06 -1.32
CA PHE A 50 5.65 5.42 -1.49
C PHE A 50 4.61 6.36 -2.11
N GLU A 51 3.94 5.94 -3.19
CA GLU A 51 2.89 6.74 -3.84
C GLU A 51 1.63 6.86 -2.99
N GLY A 52 1.27 5.82 -2.23
CA GLY A 52 0.19 5.88 -1.23
C GLY A 52 0.47 6.95 -0.18
N SER A 53 1.68 6.99 0.38
CA SER A 53 2.08 8.03 1.34
C SER A 53 2.08 9.45 0.74
N SER A 54 2.44 9.56 -0.55
CA SER A 54 2.55 10.86 -1.24
C SER A 54 1.21 11.58 -1.41
N LYS A 55 0.10 10.84 -1.51
CA LYS A 55 -1.24 11.44 -1.71
C LYS A 55 -1.85 11.90 -0.39
N THR A 56 -1.68 11.13 0.68
CA THR A 56 -1.99 11.57 2.04
C THR A 56 -1.16 12.79 2.44
N ASP A 57 0.14 12.82 2.11
CA ASP A 57 1.00 13.98 2.39
C ASP A 57 0.59 15.24 1.62
N ARG A 58 0.20 15.10 0.34
CA ARG A 58 -0.32 16.23 -0.47
C ARG A 58 -1.60 16.84 0.10
N LEU A 59 -2.44 16.02 0.72
CA LEU A 59 -3.65 16.46 1.41
C LEU A 59 -3.38 16.90 2.87
N GLY A 60 -2.14 16.78 3.34
CA GLY A 60 -1.76 17.11 4.71
C GLY A 60 -2.35 16.15 5.76
N LEU A 61 -2.76 14.94 5.35
CA LEU A 61 -3.33 13.93 6.23
C LEU A 61 -2.22 13.30 7.07
N ARG A 62 -2.33 13.41 8.40
CA ARG A 62 -1.37 12.85 9.34
C ARG A 62 -1.97 11.67 10.12
N PRO A 63 -1.15 10.68 10.52
CA PRO A 63 -1.63 9.50 11.23
C PRO A 63 -2.31 9.80 12.59
N ASP A 64 -1.94 10.91 13.23
CA ASP A 64 -2.43 11.35 14.54
C ASP A 64 -3.76 12.14 14.47
N MET A 65 -4.26 12.46 13.28
CA MET A 65 -5.51 13.18 13.12
C MET A 65 -6.72 12.33 13.53
N LYS A 66 -7.74 12.98 14.08
CA LYS A 66 -9.02 12.34 14.38
C LYS A 66 -9.81 12.05 13.10
N ALA A 67 -10.66 11.04 13.14
CA ALA A 67 -11.53 10.64 12.02
C ALA A 67 -12.32 11.81 11.40
N GLU A 68 -12.89 12.69 12.24
CA GLU A 68 -13.58 13.92 11.85
C GLU A 68 -12.72 14.86 10.99
N GLN A 69 -11.45 15.04 11.38
CA GLN A 69 -10.52 15.95 10.71
C GLN A 69 -10.09 15.37 9.36
N ILE A 70 -9.80 14.07 9.34
CA ILE A 70 -9.48 13.33 8.11
C ILE A 70 -10.65 13.41 7.14
N TRP A 71 -11.88 13.18 7.63
CA TRP A 71 -13.08 13.28 6.82
C TRP A 71 -13.32 14.69 6.28
N SER A 72 -13.12 15.73 7.10
CA SER A 72 -13.25 17.12 6.66
C SER A 72 -12.34 17.43 5.47
N ILE A 73 -11.11 16.91 5.46
CA ILE A 73 -10.18 17.06 4.33
C ILE A 73 -10.62 16.23 3.13
N LEU A 74 -10.92 14.94 3.31
CA LEU A 74 -11.33 14.04 2.24
C LEU A 74 -12.62 14.48 1.54
N SER A 75 -13.59 15.00 2.30
CA SER A 75 -14.87 15.48 1.77
C SER A 75 -14.73 16.68 0.83
N GLY A 76 -13.64 17.44 0.97
CA GLY A 76 -13.29 18.57 0.12
C GLY A 76 -12.57 18.20 -1.18
N VAL A 77 -12.18 16.93 -1.36
CA VAL A 77 -11.52 16.48 -2.60
C VAL A 77 -12.56 16.45 -3.73
N SER A 78 -12.40 17.28 -4.76
CA SER A 78 -13.35 17.38 -5.87
C SER A 78 -13.40 16.09 -6.70
N GLU A 79 -12.23 15.61 -7.13
CA GLU A 79 -12.10 14.44 -8.00
C GLU A 79 -12.39 13.14 -7.25
N GLU A 80 -13.36 12.36 -7.73
CA GLU A 80 -13.79 11.13 -7.06
C GLU A 80 -12.67 10.08 -7.01
N LYS A 81 -11.93 9.92 -8.10
CA LYS A 81 -10.79 9.00 -8.17
C LYS A 81 -9.69 9.38 -7.17
N GLU A 82 -9.44 10.66 -7.00
CA GLU A 82 -8.47 11.16 -6.02
C GLU A 82 -8.95 10.91 -4.59
N PHE A 83 -10.26 11.11 -4.33
CA PHE A 83 -10.88 10.78 -3.06
C PHE A 83 -10.76 9.29 -2.71
N ILE A 84 -11.10 8.40 -3.63
CA ILE A 84 -11.00 6.93 -3.46
C ILE A 84 -9.55 6.54 -3.13
N GLN A 85 -8.59 7.06 -3.90
CA GLN A 85 -7.18 6.76 -3.71
C GLN A 85 -6.63 7.32 -2.40
N ALA A 86 -7.03 8.54 -2.01
CA ALA A 86 -6.62 9.15 -0.76
C ALA A 86 -7.16 8.40 0.47
N PHE A 87 -8.44 7.99 0.43
CA PHE A 87 -9.02 7.18 1.50
C PHE A 87 -8.36 5.80 1.58
N ASN A 88 -8.20 5.10 0.45
CA ASN A 88 -7.60 3.76 0.42
C ASN A 88 -6.09 3.77 0.80
N ALA A 89 -5.42 4.92 0.71
CA ALA A 89 -4.04 5.09 1.14
C ALA A 89 -3.87 5.25 2.66
N LEU A 90 -4.93 5.57 3.41
CA LEU A 90 -4.88 5.58 4.88
C LEU A 90 -4.59 4.17 5.41
N GLU A 91 -3.98 4.05 6.58
CA GLU A 91 -3.85 2.77 7.25
C GLU A 91 -5.23 2.17 7.58
N GLU A 92 -5.34 0.84 7.56
CA GLU A 92 -6.63 0.14 7.71
C GLU A 92 -7.39 0.55 8.98
N GLY A 93 -6.69 0.69 10.10
CA GLY A 93 -7.30 1.15 11.35
C GLY A 93 -7.95 2.54 11.20
N LYS A 94 -7.28 3.47 10.52
CA LYS A 94 -7.84 4.79 10.24
C LYS A 94 -8.95 4.79 9.22
N ARG A 95 -8.90 3.92 8.21
CA ARG A 95 -10.04 3.74 7.28
C ARG A 95 -11.29 3.32 8.02
N LYS A 96 -11.19 2.39 8.97
CA LYS A 96 -12.31 1.94 9.81
C LYS A 96 -12.84 3.04 10.72
N GLU A 97 -11.97 3.79 11.40
CA GLU A 97 -12.38 4.93 12.23
C GLU A 97 -13.11 6.02 11.43
N VAL A 98 -12.58 6.36 10.24
CA VAL A 98 -13.21 7.34 9.34
C VAL A 98 -14.53 6.80 8.81
N ALA A 99 -14.61 5.54 8.40
CA ALA A 99 -15.84 4.91 7.94
C ALA A 99 -16.93 4.96 9.01
N GLU A 100 -16.60 4.58 10.24
CA GLU A 100 -17.52 4.67 11.38
C GLU A 100 -18.04 6.10 11.54
N HIS A 101 -17.15 7.11 11.54
CA HIS A 101 -17.54 8.51 11.62
C HIS A 101 -18.50 8.93 10.49
N VAL A 102 -18.22 8.54 9.25
CA VAL A 102 -19.07 8.89 8.10
C VAL A 102 -20.45 8.26 8.22
N LEU A 103 -20.51 6.96 8.54
CA LEU A 103 -21.76 6.20 8.59
C LEU A 103 -22.64 6.57 9.79
N SER A 104 -22.05 7.04 10.88
CA SER A 104 -22.77 7.39 12.11
C SER A 104 -23.05 8.89 12.28
N HIS A 105 -22.18 9.78 11.78
CA HIS A 105 -22.26 11.22 12.05
C HIS A 105 -22.47 12.09 10.80
N CYS A 106 -22.30 11.56 9.58
CA CYS A 106 -22.49 12.33 8.36
C CYS A 106 -23.82 12.00 7.65
N ASN A 107 -24.33 12.95 6.85
CA ASN A 107 -25.50 12.70 6.03
C ASN A 107 -25.15 11.83 4.80
N VAL A 108 -25.22 10.52 4.95
CA VAL A 108 -24.93 9.53 3.89
C VAL A 108 -25.91 9.56 2.71
N PHE A 109 -26.95 10.38 2.74
CA PHE A 109 -27.90 10.51 1.63
C PHE A 109 -27.54 11.65 0.66
N SER A 110 -26.51 12.44 0.94
CA SER A 110 -26.08 13.51 0.03
C SER A 110 -24.57 13.79 0.07
N GLY A 111 -24.08 14.48 -0.97
CA GLY A 111 -22.69 14.90 -1.08
C GLY A 111 -21.70 13.74 -1.12
N LYS A 112 -20.49 13.97 -0.60
CA LYS A 112 -19.41 12.98 -0.61
C LYS A 112 -19.69 11.77 0.31
N ALA A 113 -20.52 11.95 1.35
CA ALA A 113 -20.91 10.85 2.23
C ALA A 113 -21.77 9.81 1.51
N ALA A 114 -22.62 10.22 0.56
CA ALA A 114 -23.38 9.30 -0.30
C ALA A 114 -22.47 8.51 -1.25
N VAL A 115 -21.49 9.20 -1.86
CA VAL A 115 -20.45 8.59 -2.71
C VAL A 115 -19.63 7.56 -1.94
N PHE A 116 -19.31 7.87 -0.68
CA PHE A 116 -18.62 6.96 0.23
C PHE A 116 -19.48 5.73 0.52
N SER A 117 -20.71 5.93 0.99
CA SER A 117 -21.60 4.85 1.41
C SER A 117 -21.96 3.89 0.27
N SER A 118 -21.97 4.34 -0.98
CA SER A 118 -22.26 3.47 -2.13
C SER A 118 -21.09 2.60 -2.57
N ARG A 119 -19.86 2.95 -2.18
CA ARG A 119 -18.62 2.29 -2.62
C ARG A 119 -17.86 1.58 -1.51
N TYR A 120 -18.18 1.88 -0.26
CA TYR A 120 -17.50 1.30 0.88
C TYR A 120 -17.84 -0.18 1.03
N ASP A 121 -16.81 -1.01 1.10
CA ASP A 121 -16.91 -2.44 1.38
C ASP A 121 -16.49 -2.71 2.83
N ASP A 122 -17.45 -3.09 3.66
CA ASP A 122 -17.24 -3.35 5.10
C ASP A 122 -16.23 -4.48 5.39
N ARG A 123 -16.03 -5.41 4.46
CA ARG A 123 -15.12 -6.55 4.66
C ARG A 123 -13.67 -6.16 4.46
N SER A 124 -13.39 -5.38 3.42
CA SER A 124 -12.05 -4.95 3.03
C SER A 124 -11.67 -3.59 3.61
N ALA A 125 -12.64 -2.81 4.10
CA ALA A 125 -12.48 -1.44 4.53
C ALA A 125 -11.86 -0.54 3.43
N LEU A 126 -12.27 -0.75 2.18
CA LEU A 126 -11.84 -0.02 1.00
C LEU A 126 -13.05 0.57 0.27
N LEU A 127 -12.80 1.59 -0.54
CA LEU A 127 -13.73 2.07 -1.55
C LEU A 127 -13.44 1.39 -2.89
N SER A 128 -14.49 0.90 -3.56
CA SER A 128 -14.40 0.43 -4.94
C SER A 128 -14.06 1.58 -5.91
N GLU A 129 -13.40 1.28 -7.03
CA GLU A 129 -13.20 2.24 -8.13
C GLU A 129 -14.47 2.46 -8.95
#